data_AF-A0A3V3MU74-F1
#
_entry.id   AF-A0A3V3MU74-F1
#
_cell.length_a   1.000
_cell.length_b   1.000
_cell.length_c   1.000
_cell.angle_alpha   90.00
_cell.angle_beta   90.00
_cell.angle_gamma   90.00
#
_symmetry.space_group_name_H-M   'P 1'
#
loop_
_entity.id
_entity.type
_entity.pdbx_description
1 polymer ?
#
loop_
_entity_poly.entity_id
_entity_poly.type
_entity_poly.pdbx_seq_one_letter_code
_entity_poly.pdbx_strand_id
1 'polypeptide(L)'
;MSNAALELFNERLPHKPYFSDDLHFGVRIAGKERAILAKYIQFNQPHAMFWLGFDVDRAGAAIDWSDRNAPAPTLTITNPENGHAHLLYALKTSIRTAPDGKMKPLRYAAAVENALRKKLEADAGYSGLICKNPNHRHWKIAVWQPELYTLDWLADFLDLNAANDKEIVADYGLGRNCTLFDKTRKWAYRAIRQGWPEYGQWMLACVERATAYNMQFSAPLDEKEVISIAKSISKWTYSKFTQQSFDEYVKKTHSAECQSIRGRKSSGGGRPKIRSEEWVSLGISRATWYRKHYKNEN
;
A
#
# COMPACT_ATOMS: atom_id res chain seq x y z
N MET A 1 -26.54 -28.17 2.18
CA MET A 1 -25.11 -28.05 2.54
C MET A 1 -24.82 -26.57 2.68
N SER A 2 -24.41 -26.10 3.85
CA SER A 2 -24.08 -24.68 4.01
C SER A 2 -22.79 -24.37 3.25
N ASN A 3 -22.74 -23.18 2.66
CA ASN A 3 -21.57 -22.73 1.94
C ASN A 3 -20.53 -22.24 2.95
N ALA A 4 -19.50 -23.05 3.22
CA ALA A 4 -18.48 -22.75 4.24
C ALA A 4 -17.77 -21.39 4.03
N ALA A 5 -17.56 -20.98 2.77
CA ALA A 5 -16.98 -19.68 2.47
C ALA A 5 -17.93 -18.52 2.82
N LEU A 6 -19.25 -18.72 2.63
CA LEU A 6 -20.27 -17.74 3.01
C LEU A 6 -20.44 -17.67 4.53
N GLU A 7 -20.37 -18.80 5.23
CA GLU A 7 -20.37 -18.83 6.70
C GLU A 7 -19.17 -18.08 7.27
N LEU A 8 -17.97 -18.34 6.74
CA LEU A 8 -16.76 -17.63 7.11
C LEU A 8 -16.85 -16.13 6.83
N PHE A 9 -17.41 -15.74 5.68
CA PHE A 9 -17.66 -14.34 5.34
C PHE A 9 -18.55 -13.70 6.40
N ASN A 10 -19.65 -14.36 6.74
CA ASN A 10 -20.60 -13.88 7.74
C ASN A 10 -19.99 -13.80 9.13
N GLU A 11 -19.21 -14.78 9.56
CA GLU A 11 -18.52 -14.77 10.86
C GLU A 11 -17.59 -13.56 11.00
N ARG A 12 -16.86 -13.23 9.94
CA ARG A 12 -15.83 -12.18 9.93
C ARG A 12 -16.35 -10.77 9.68
N LEU A 13 -17.65 -10.59 9.44
CA LEU A 13 -18.27 -9.27 9.25
C LEU A 13 -18.09 -8.36 10.49
N PRO A 14 -17.90 -7.05 10.29
CA PRO A 14 -17.96 -6.08 11.38
C PRO A 14 -19.28 -6.15 12.17
N HIS A 15 -19.24 -5.74 13.44
CA HIS A 15 -20.48 -5.58 14.23
C HIS A 15 -21.42 -4.50 13.66
N LYS A 16 -20.82 -3.42 13.15
CA LYS A 16 -21.51 -2.30 12.51
C LYS A 16 -20.88 -2.00 11.15
N PRO A 17 -21.12 -2.84 10.13
CA PRO A 17 -20.48 -2.66 8.84
C PRO A 17 -21.06 -1.45 8.09
N TYR A 18 -20.24 -0.85 7.22
CA TYR A 18 -20.77 -0.02 6.15
C TYR A 18 -21.60 -0.87 5.19
N PHE A 19 -22.68 -0.31 4.65
CA PHE A 19 -23.52 -0.97 3.65
C PHE A 19 -24.19 0.06 2.73
N SER A 20 -24.63 -0.39 1.56
CA SER A 20 -25.44 0.40 0.63
C SER A 20 -26.19 -0.48 -0.35
N ASP A 21 -27.35 -0.02 -0.82
CA ASP A 21 -28.05 -0.61 -1.96
C ASP A 21 -27.72 0.08 -3.29
N ASP A 22 -27.21 1.31 -3.21
CA ASP A 22 -26.82 2.13 -4.36
C ASP A 22 -25.67 3.05 -3.94
N LEU A 23 -24.52 2.83 -4.56
CA LEU A 23 -23.28 3.54 -4.27
C LEU A 23 -23.37 5.04 -4.60
N HIS A 24 -24.31 5.46 -5.45
CA HIS A 24 -24.51 6.87 -5.78
C HIS A 24 -24.95 7.70 -4.56
N PHE A 25 -25.66 7.10 -3.62
CA PHE A 25 -26.09 7.76 -2.37
C PHE A 25 -25.10 7.58 -1.22
N GLY A 26 -23.91 7.04 -1.50
CA GLY A 26 -22.88 6.75 -0.51
C GLY A 26 -23.18 5.51 0.35
N VAL A 27 -22.50 5.43 1.50
CA VAL A 27 -22.57 4.30 2.42
C VAL A 27 -23.15 4.69 3.77
N ARG A 28 -23.86 3.76 4.41
CA ARG A 28 -24.47 3.91 5.75
C ARG A 28 -23.87 2.89 6.71
N ILE A 29 -23.98 3.14 8.02
CA ILE A 29 -23.54 2.21 9.07
C ILE A 29 -24.78 1.71 9.83
N ALA A 30 -24.93 0.40 9.99
CA ALA A 30 -25.96 -0.21 10.82
C ALA A 30 -25.45 -1.51 11.44
N GLY A 31 -26.23 -2.13 12.33
CA GLY A 31 -25.92 -3.46 12.85
C GLY A 31 -25.89 -4.53 11.74
N LYS A 32 -25.05 -5.54 11.95
CA LYS A 32 -24.83 -6.66 11.01
C LYS A 32 -26.12 -7.28 10.44
N GLU A 33 -27.14 -7.50 11.27
CA GLU A 33 -28.42 -8.10 10.88
C GLU A 33 -29.18 -7.30 9.81
N ARG A 34 -29.05 -5.97 9.84
CA ARG A 34 -29.66 -5.09 8.83
C ARG A 34 -28.78 -4.97 7.61
N ALA A 35 -27.47 -4.78 7.81
CA ALA A 35 -26.52 -4.53 6.74
C ALA A 35 -26.36 -5.73 5.79
N ILE A 36 -26.48 -6.96 6.29
CA ILE A 36 -26.40 -8.20 5.50
C ILE A 36 -27.50 -8.32 4.43
N LEU A 37 -28.56 -7.51 4.53
CA LEU A 37 -29.67 -7.50 3.57
C LEU A 37 -29.43 -6.53 2.40
N ALA A 38 -28.36 -5.73 2.43
CA ALA A 38 -28.09 -4.73 1.40
C ALA A 38 -27.28 -5.30 0.23
N LYS A 39 -27.33 -4.66 -0.95
CA LYS A 39 -26.53 -5.08 -2.12
C LYS A 39 -25.02 -5.02 -1.86
N TYR A 40 -24.52 -4.04 -1.15
CA TYR A 40 -23.10 -3.87 -0.87
C TYR A 40 -22.85 -3.81 0.63
N ILE A 41 -21.73 -4.39 1.08
CA ILE A 41 -21.39 -4.49 2.51
C ILE A 41 -19.87 -4.40 2.73
N GLN A 42 -19.47 -3.83 3.86
CA GLN A 42 -18.11 -3.90 4.36
C GLN A 42 -17.81 -5.32 4.83
N PHE A 43 -16.72 -5.89 4.32
CA PHE A 43 -16.36 -7.29 4.51
C PHE A 43 -15.15 -7.51 5.42
N ASN A 44 -14.41 -6.45 5.76
CA ASN A 44 -13.26 -6.48 6.68
C ASN A 44 -13.53 -5.66 7.95
N GLN A 45 -12.91 -6.06 9.06
CA GLN A 45 -12.97 -5.32 10.32
C GLN A 45 -12.23 -3.98 10.20
N PRO A 46 -12.63 -2.93 10.94
CA PRO A 46 -11.93 -1.63 10.93
C PRO A 46 -10.45 -1.69 11.30
N HIS A 47 -10.02 -2.74 12.02
CA HIS A 47 -8.67 -2.87 12.55
C HIS A 47 -7.96 -4.16 12.09
N ALA A 48 -8.64 -4.99 11.30
CA ALA A 48 -8.11 -6.28 10.85
C ALA A 48 -8.68 -6.66 9.48
N MET A 49 -7.78 -6.92 8.54
CA MET A 49 -8.12 -7.39 7.21
C MET A 49 -8.01 -8.90 7.18
N PHE A 50 -9.15 -9.56 6.97
CA PHE A 50 -9.29 -11.00 6.82
C PHE A 50 -9.42 -11.44 5.36
N TRP A 51 -9.74 -10.49 4.48
CA TRP A 51 -10.00 -10.72 3.07
C TRP A 51 -9.20 -9.73 2.24
N LEU A 52 -8.49 -10.23 1.22
CA LEU A 52 -8.04 -9.38 0.13
C LEU A 52 -9.17 -9.35 -0.91
N GLY A 53 -9.67 -8.15 -1.21
CA GLY A 53 -10.76 -7.95 -2.16
C GLY A 53 -10.28 -7.22 -3.40
N PHE A 54 -10.70 -7.69 -4.57
CA PHE A 54 -10.33 -7.13 -5.86
C PHE A 54 -11.59 -6.93 -6.71
N ASP A 55 -11.77 -5.73 -7.28
CA ASP A 55 -12.84 -5.47 -8.25
C ASP A 55 -12.31 -5.65 -9.66
N VAL A 56 -13.06 -6.42 -10.44
CA VAL A 56 -12.68 -6.84 -11.78
C VAL A 56 -13.82 -6.45 -12.72
N ASP A 57 -13.58 -5.37 -13.46
CA ASP A 57 -14.55 -4.74 -14.35
C ASP A 57 -14.45 -5.24 -15.78
N ARG A 58 -14.73 -6.53 -15.97
CA ARG A 58 -14.80 -7.15 -17.30
C ARG A 58 -15.79 -8.30 -17.33
N ALA A 59 -16.31 -8.60 -18.51
CA ALA A 59 -17.19 -9.75 -18.69
C ALA A 59 -16.41 -11.05 -18.41
N GLY A 60 -17.00 -11.97 -17.64
CA GLY A 60 -16.35 -13.23 -17.26
C GLY A 60 -15.42 -13.14 -16.04
N ALA A 61 -15.47 -12.03 -15.29
CA ALA A 61 -14.64 -11.78 -14.11
C ALA A 61 -14.61 -12.91 -13.07
N ALA A 62 -15.67 -13.71 -13.00
CA ALA A 62 -15.79 -14.81 -12.04
C ALA A 62 -14.77 -15.95 -12.24
N ILE A 63 -14.27 -16.14 -13.46
CA ILE A 63 -13.44 -17.29 -13.84
C ILE A 63 -12.09 -16.91 -14.47
N ASP A 64 -11.93 -15.66 -14.90
CA ASP A 64 -10.75 -15.23 -15.65
C ASP A 64 -9.42 -15.26 -14.87
N TRP A 65 -9.48 -15.42 -13.54
CA TRP A 65 -8.31 -15.66 -12.72
C TRP A 65 -7.56 -16.93 -13.18
N SER A 66 -8.29 -17.92 -13.72
CA SER A 66 -7.73 -19.17 -14.24
C SER A 66 -6.88 -18.91 -15.48
N ASP A 67 -7.39 -18.16 -16.46
CA ASP A 67 -6.68 -17.83 -17.70
C ASP A 67 -5.44 -16.96 -17.43
N ARG A 68 -5.47 -16.19 -16.33
CA ARG A 68 -4.36 -15.36 -15.85
C ARG A 68 -3.34 -16.11 -15.00
N ASN A 69 -3.53 -17.42 -14.81
CA ASN A 69 -2.74 -18.26 -13.92
C ASN A 69 -2.63 -17.66 -12.50
N ALA A 70 -3.66 -16.94 -12.07
CA ALA A 70 -3.76 -16.40 -10.72
C ALA A 70 -4.30 -17.48 -9.79
N PRO A 71 -3.98 -17.42 -8.49
CA PRO A 71 -4.56 -18.36 -7.54
C PRO A 71 -6.09 -18.26 -7.53
N ALA A 72 -6.77 -19.38 -7.31
CA ALA A 72 -8.24 -19.38 -7.26
C ALA A 72 -8.75 -18.51 -6.08
N PRO A 73 -9.69 -17.58 -6.29
CA PRO A 73 -10.26 -16.82 -5.19
C PRO A 73 -11.05 -17.75 -4.26
N THR A 74 -11.19 -17.39 -2.98
CA THR A 74 -12.10 -18.12 -2.08
C THR A 74 -13.53 -17.98 -2.58
N LEU A 75 -13.92 -16.76 -2.97
CA LEU A 75 -15.27 -16.45 -3.43
C LEU A 75 -15.21 -15.43 -4.57
N THR A 76 -16.00 -15.66 -5.62
CA THR A 76 -16.32 -14.65 -6.64
C THR A 76 -17.76 -14.21 -6.53
N ILE A 77 -18.01 -12.90 -6.54
CA ILE A 77 -19.33 -12.31 -6.38
C ILE A 77 -19.61 -11.46 -7.62
N THR A 78 -20.47 -11.96 -8.49
CA THR A 78 -20.63 -11.49 -9.87
C THR A 78 -21.91 -10.71 -10.03
N ASN A 79 -21.83 -9.58 -10.71
CA ASN A 79 -22.98 -8.88 -11.25
C ASN A 79 -23.49 -9.64 -12.49
N PRO A 80 -24.69 -10.25 -12.45
CA PRO A 80 -25.21 -10.99 -13.59
C PRO A 80 -25.52 -10.13 -14.82
N GLU A 81 -25.65 -8.80 -14.66
CA GLU A 81 -26.02 -7.89 -15.75
C GLU A 81 -24.83 -7.55 -16.67
N ASN A 82 -23.64 -7.31 -16.10
CA ASN A 82 -22.44 -6.92 -16.85
C ASN A 82 -21.27 -7.93 -16.77
N GLY A 83 -21.38 -8.95 -15.90
CA GLY A 83 -20.36 -9.96 -15.71
C GLY A 83 -19.16 -9.54 -14.86
N HIS A 84 -19.14 -8.31 -14.33
CA HIS A 84 -18.08 -7.82 -13.44
C HIS A 84 -18.17 -8.52 -12.08
N ALA A 85 -17.05 -8.74 -11.41
CA ALA A 85 -17.03 -9.49 -10.16
C ALA A 85 -16.07 -8.92 -9.13
N HIS A 86 -16.42 -9.10 -7.86
CA HIS A 86 -15.44 -9.02 -6.78
C HIS A 86 -14.85 -10.40 -6.51
N LEU A 87 -13.53 -10.48 -6.45
CA LEU A 87 -12.78 -11.66 -6.06
C LEU A 87 -12.28 -11.47 -4.63
N LEU A 88 -12.65 -12.38 -3.74
CA LEU A 88 -12.24 -12.36 -2.33
C LEU A 88 -11.32 -13.54 -2.02
N TYR A 89 -10.17 -13.25 -1.41
CA TYR A 89 -9.22 -14.24 -0.92
C TYR A 89 -9.20 -14.23 0.61
N ALA A 90 -9.64 -15.31 1.24
CA ALA A 90 -9.67 -15.43 2.68
C ALA A 90 -8.28 -15.71 3.25
N LEU A 91 -7.83 -14.88 4.19
CA LEU A 91 -6.56 -15.05 4.85
C LEU A 91 -6.68 -15.94 6.10
N LYS A 92 -5.66 -16.78 6.31
CA LYS A 92 -5.48 -17.61 7.50
C LYS A 92 -5.16 -16.76 8.72
N THR A 93 -4.29 -15.77 8.55
CA THR A 93 -3.90 -14.81 9.57
C THR A 93 -4.33 -13.43 9.12
N SER A 94 -5.08 -12.71 9.95
CA SER A 94 -5.50 -11.35 9.61
C SER A 94 -4.34 -10.37 9.65
N ILE A 95 -4.41 -9.37 8.78
CA ILE A 95 -3.46 -8.27 8.74
C ILE A 95 -3.97 -7.17 9.66
N ARG A 96 -3.21 -6.83 10.70
CA ARG A 96 -3.52 -5.72 11.61
C ARG A 96 -3.32 -4.40 10.87
N THR A 97 -4.40 -3.66 10.63
CA THR A 97 -4.40 -2.35 9.93
C THR A 97 -4.42 -1.16 10.87
N ALA A 98 -4.66 -1.38 12.17
CA ALA A 98 -4.60 -0.31 13.16
C ALA A 98 -3.17 0.24 13.35
N PRO A 99 -3.00 1.47 13.87
CA PRO A 99 -1.70 2.15 13.97
C PRO A 99 -0.67 1.47 14.89
N ASP A 100 -1.15 0.59 15.78
CA ASP A 100 -0.33 -0.25 16.64
C ASP A 100 0.23 -1.49 15.93
N GLY A 101 -0.19 -1.72 14.68
CA GLY A 101 0.25 -2.82 13.84
C GLY A 101 1.74 -2.75 13.49
N LYS A 102 2.36 -3.94 13.34
CA LYS A 102 3.74 -4.03 12.88
C LYS A 102 3.82 -3.64 11.40
N MET A 103 4.64 -2.63 11.11
CA MET A 103 4.83 -2.10 9.75
C MET A 103 5.38 -3.13 8.75
N LYS A 104 6.25 -4.06 9.19
CA LYS A 104 6.84 -5.08 8.30
C LYS A 104 5.77 -6.02 7.70
N PRO A 105 4.92 -6.69 8.49
CA PRO A 105 3.78 -7.45 7.97
C PRO A 105 2.83 -6.63 7.09
N LEU A 106 2.53 -5.39 7.47
CA LEU A 106 1.63 -4.52 6.70
C LEU A 106 2.18 -4.23 5.30
N ARG A 107 3.49 -3.94 5.19
CA ARG A 107 4.17 -3.72 3.90
C ARG A 107 4.23 -4.98 3.05
N TYR A 108 4.50 -6.13 3.67
CA TYR A 108 4.51 -7.39 2.94
C TYR A 108 3.13 -7.72 2.39
N ALA A 109 2.09 -7.56 3.20
CA ALA A 109 0.71 -7.70 2.76
C ALA A 109 0.36 -6.73 1.62
N ALA A 110 0.78 -5.45 1.72
CA ALA A 110 0.59 -4.47 0.66
C ALA A 110 1.29 -4.87 -0.66
N ALA A 111 2.49 -5.47 -0.57
CA ALA A 111 3.22 -5.95 -1.74
C ALA A 111 2.49 -7.12 -2.41
N VAL A 112 2.04 -8.11 -1.62
CA VAL A 112 1.25 -9.26 -2.11
C VAL A 112 -0.07 -8.78 -2.71
N GLU A 113 -0.81 -7.90 -2.02
CA GLU A 113 -2.06 -7.32 -2.50
C GLU A 113 -1.87 -6.61 -3.85
N ASN A 114 -0.87 -5.74 -3.98
CA ASN A 114 -0.61 -5.03 -5.23
C ASN A 114 -0.14 -5.96 -6.35
N ALA A 115 0.70 -6.94 -6.07
CA ALA A 115 1.15 -7.91 -7.06
C ALA A 115 -0.02 -8.78 -7.55
N LEU A 116 -0.91 -9.21 -6.65
CA LEU A 116 -2.11 -9.95 -7.02
C LEU A 116 -3.10 -9.07 -7.80
N ARG A 117 -3.29 -7.81 -7.42
CA ARG A 117 -4.07 -6.84 -8.20
C ARG A 117 -3.53 -6.70 -9.62
N LYS A 118 -2.21 -6.55 -9.79
CA LYS A 118 -1.54 -6.48 -11.11
C LYS A 118 -1.83 -7.73 -11.92
N LYS A 119 -1.65 -8.91 -11.32
CA LYS A 119 -1.87 -10.20 -11.98
C LYS A 119 -3.32 -10.41 -12.41
N LEU A 120 -4.27 -9.97 -11.59
CA LEU A 120 -5.70 -10.00 -11.88
C LEU A 120 -6.17 -8.86 -12.78
N GLU A 121 -5.31 -7.89 -13.13
CA GLU A 121 -5.70 -6.61 -13.75
C GLU A 121 -6.95 -6.01 -13.09
N ALA A 122 -6.97 -6.04 -11.75
CA ALA A 122 -8.06 -5.50 -10.96
C ALA A 122 -7.98 -3.97 -10.91
N ASP A 123 -9.13 -3.33 -10.72
CA ASP A 123 -9.25 -1.88 -10.66
C ASP A 123 -8.35 -1.30 -9.55
N ALA A 124 -7.51 -0.34 -9.93
CA ALA A 124 -6.64 0.38 -9.02
C ALA A 124 -7.37 1.51 -8.27
N GLY A 125 -8.57 1.91 -8.70
CA GLY A 125 -9.44 2.84 -7.98
C GLY A 125 -10.22 2.19 -6.84
N TYR A 126 -10.32 0.86 -6.83
CA TYR A 126 -11.07 0.13 -5.83
C TYR A 126 -10.49 0.32 -4.43
N SER A 127 -11.32 0.90 -3.54
CA SER A 127 -10.88 1.28 -2.19
C SER A 127 -10.70 0.10 -1.24
N GLY A 128 -11.34 -1.04 -1.52
CA GLY A 128 -11.39 -2.20 -0.63
C GLY A 128 -12.32 -2.05 0.58
N LEU A 129 -13.11 -0.95 0.68
CA LEU A 129 -13.98 -0.69 1.84
C LEU A 129 -15.22 -1.59 1.88
N ILE A 130 -15.92 -1.69 0.75
CA ILE A 130 -17.15 -2.48 0.60
C ILE A 130 -17.06 -3.36 -0.64
N CYS A 131 -17.73 -4.51 -0.60
CA CYS A 131 -17.89 -5.39 -1.74
C CYS A 131 -19.39 -5.64 -1.99
N LYS A 132 -19.70 -6.12 -3.20
CA LYS A 132 -20.94 -6.84 -3.53
C LYS A 132 -21.20 -7.87 -2.43
N ASN A 133 -22.37 -7.87 -1.83
CA ASN A 133 -22.68 -8.69 -0.65
C ASN A 133 -23.07 -10.12 -1.07
N PRO A 134 -22.28 -11.15 -0.73
CA PRO A 134 -22.57 -12.51 -1.18
C PRO A 134 -23.86 -13.12 -0.61
N ASN A 135 -24.46 -12.51 0.42
CA ASN A 135 -25.76 -12.92 0.96
C ASN A 135 -26.94 -12.33 0.17
N HIS A 136 -26.70 -11.35 -0.71
CA HIS A 136 -27.76 -10.68 -1.44
C HIS A 136 -28.07 -11.40 -2.76
N ARG A 137 -29.34 -11.78 -2.96
CA ARG A 137 -29.84 -12.56 -4.11
C ARG A 137 -29.57 -11.97 -5.50
N HIS A 138 -29.25 -10.68 -5.57
CA HIS A 138 -28.94 -10.00 -6.83
C HIS A 138 -27.60 -10.47 -7.42
N TRP A 139 -26.67 -10.91 -6.59
CA TRP A 139 -25.34 -11.33 -7.04
C TRP A 139 -25.26 -12.83 -7.22
N LYS A 140 -24.50 -13.27 -8.23
CA LYS A 140 -24.15 -14.68 -8.41
C LYS A 140 -22.85 -14.97 -7.69
N ILE A 141 -22.86 -15.96 -6.80
CA ILE A 141 -21.66 -16.39 -6.07
C ILE A 141 -21.12 -17.70 -6.62
N ALA A 142 -19.80 -17.83 -6.66
CA ALA A 142 -19.11 -19.10 -6.87
C ALA A 142 -17.96 -19.23 -5.86
N VAL A 143 -17.79 -20.44 -5.33
CA VAL A 143 -16.76 -20.79 -4.33
C VAL A 143 -15.74 -21.67 -5.04
N TRP A 144 -14.47 -21.33 -4.92
CA TRP A 144 -13.40 -22.06 -5.61
C TRP A 144 -12.43 -22.70 -4.64
N GLN A 145 -11.89 -21.91 -3.70
CA GLN A 145 -10.97 -22.41 -2.69
C GLN A 145 -11.61 -22.39 -1.29
N PRO A 146 -11.85 -23.56 -0.65
CA PRO A 146 -12.38 -23.60 0.72
C PRO A 146 -11.31 -23.31 1.78
N GLU A 147 -10.02 -23.50 1.45
CA GLU A 147 -8.91 -23.28 2.37
C GLU A 147 -8.50 -21.80 2.51
N LEU A 148 -7.96 -21.47 3.68
CA LEU A 148 -7.47 -20.14 3.98
C LEU A 148 -6.04 -19.94 3.49
N TYR A 149 -5.78 -18.81 2.83
CA TYR A 149 -4.48 -18.46 2.31
C TYR A 149 -3.52 -17.90 3.35
N THR A 150 -2.25 -18.29 3.28
CA THR A 150 -1.15 -17.51 3.87
C THR A 150 -0.66 -16.50 2.85
N LEU A 151 -0.10 -15.38 3.32
CA LEU A 151 0.53 -14.41 2.43
C LEU A 151 1.71 -15.03 1.66
N ASP A 152 2.45 -15.94 2.28
CA ASP A 152 3.57 -16.63 1.65
C ASP A 152 3.10 -17.55 0.51
N TRP A 153 2.02 -18.29 0.70
CA TRP A 153 1.48 -19.12 -0.38
C TRP A 153 1.00 -18.26 -1.55
N LEU A 154 0.34 -17.11 -1.28
CA LEU A 154 -0.04 -16.18 -2.35
C LEU A 154 1.19 -15.58 -3.04
N ALA A 155 2.24 -15.28 -2.29
CA ALA A 155 3.49 -14.73 -2.81
C ALA A 155 4.18 -15.69 -3.80
N ASP A 156 4.10 -17.00 -3.61
CA ASP A 156 4.69 -17.98 -4.54
C ASP A 156 4.10 -17.90 -5.97
N PHE A 157 2.88 -17.39 -6.11
CA PHE A 157 2.23 -17.16 -7.40
C PHE A 157 2.54 -15.79 -8.02
N LEU A 158 3.33 -14.96 -7.34
CA LEU A 158 3.51 -13.55 -7.66
C LEU A 158 4.99 -13.24 -7.84
N ASP A 159 5.32 -12.48 -8.89
CA ASP A 159 6.66 -11.93 -9.04
C ASP A 159 6.83 -10.73 -8.09
N LEU A 160 7.24 -11.03 -6.85
CA LEU A 160 7.62 -10.01 -5.88
C LEU A 160 9.03 -9.45 -6.15
N ASN A 161 9.83 -10.06 -7.03
CA ASN A 161 11.21 -9.64 -7.31
C ASN A 161 11.32 -8.46 -8.29
N ALA A 162 10.24 -8.13 -8.99
CA ALA A 162 10.12 -6.82 -9.62
C ALA A 162 10.23 -5.66 -8.60
N ALA A 163 10.18 -5.94 -7.28
CA ALA A 163 10.31 -4.98 -6.17
C ALA A 163 11.72 -4.41 -5.92
N ASN A 164 12.61 -4.39 -6.92
CA ASN A 164 13.60 -3.31 -6.99
C ASN A 164 12.98 -1.99 -7.49
N ASP A 165 11.76 -2.04 -8.02
CA ASP A 165 10.90 -0.87 -8.06
C ASP A 165 10.55 -0.48 -6.62
N LYS A 166 11.19 0.60 -6.18
CA LYS A 166 10.89 1.35 -4.95
C LYS A 166 9.44 1.86 -4.88
N GLU A 167 8.58 1.44 -5.80
CA GLU A 167 7.17 1.75 -5.88
C GLU A 167 6.35 0.52 -5.44
N ILE A 168 6.18 0.41 -4.12
CA ILE A 168 4.82 0.13 -3.64
C ILE A 168 3.96 1.16 -4.38
N VAL A 169 3.02 0.72 -5.22
CA VAL A 169 2.10 1.67 -5.87
C VAL A 169 1.44 2.41 -4.73
N ALA A 170 1.84 3.67 -4.59
CA ALA A 170 1.61 4.47 -3.41
C ALA A 170 0.12 4.65 -3.11
N ASP A 171 -0.72 4.37 -4.12
CA ASP A 171 -2.08 4.84 -4.23
C ASP A 171 -3.11 3.69 -4.16
N TYR A 172 -2.71 2.43 -3.93
CA TYR A 172 -3.63 1.29 -3.88
C TYR A 172 -3.65 0.57 -2.53
N GLY A 173 -4.84 0.15 -2.07
CA GLY A 173 -5.01 -0.77 -0.93
C GLY A 173 -4.24 -0.35 0.32
N LEU A 174 -3.53 -1.30 0.93
CA LEU A 174 -2.63 -1.12 2.07
C LEU A 174 -1.40 -0.24 1.75
N GLY A 175 -1.06 -0.07 0.47
CA GLY A 175 0.06 0.75 -0.01
C GLY A 175 -0.10 2.23 0.32
N ARG A 176 -1.35 2.73 0.36
CA ARG A 176 -1.68 4.11 0.75
C ARG A 176 -1.24 4.42 2.18
N ASN A 177 -1.62 3.57 3.13
CA ASN A 177 -1.25 3.72 4.53
C ASN A 177 0.28 3.71 4.71
N CYS A 178 0.95 2.73 4.10
CA CYS A 178 2.40 2.60 4.14
C CYS A 178 3.10 3.84 3.56
N THR A 179 2.64 4.31 2.41
CA THR A 179 3.23 5.47 1.72
C THR A 179 3.02 6.74 2.51
N LEU A 180 1.79 6.98 2.99
CA LEU A 180 1.47 8.16 3.77
C LEU A 180 2.31 8.22 5.05
N PHE A 181 2.44 7.09 5.75
CA PHE A 181 3.32 6.96 6.91
C PHE A 181 4.79 7.24 6.55
N ASP A 182 5.30 6.64 5.47
CA ASP A 182 6.70 6.80 5.05
C ASP A 182 7.05 8.21 4.60
N LYS A 183 6.19 8.86 3.81
CA LYS A 183 6.38 10.26 3.39
C LYS A 183 6.34 11.18 4.60
N THR A 184 5.32 11.04 5.44
CA THR A 184 5.09 11.91 6.60
C THR A 184 6.22 11.77 7.63
N ARG A 185 6.64 10.56 7.99
CA ARG A 185 7.70 10.37 9.02
C ARG A 185 9.06 10.91 8.55
N LYS A 186 9.41 10.74 7.27
CA LYS A 186 10.69 11.22 6.72
C LYS A 186 10.75 12.75 6.73
N TRP A 187 9.63 13.41 6.43
CA TRP A 187 9.49 14.84 6.63
C TRP A 187 9.60 15.21 8.11
N ALA A 188 8.85 14.52 8.98
CA ALA A 188 8.76 14.81 10.41
C ALA A 188 10.13 14.77 11.11
N TYR A 189 10.98 13.77 10.80
CA TYR A 189 12.34 13.67 11.35
C TYR A 189 13.20 14.90 11.07
N ARG A 190 12.93 15.60 9.97
CA ARG A 190 13.66 16.82 9.61
C ARG A 190 12.98 18.06 10.16
N ALA A 191 11.66 18.13 10.06
CA ALA A 191 10.85 19.30 10.38
C ALA A 191 10.76 19.60 11.88
N ILE A 192 10.81 18.60 12.76
CA ILE A 192 10.75 18.83 14.22
C ILE A 192 11.87 19.75 14.73
N ARG A 193 12.98 19.80 13.99
CA ARG A 193 14.15 20.63 14.30
C ARG A 193 13.96 22.11 13.94
N GLN A 194 12.85 22.46 13.27
CA GLN A 194 12.50 23.85 12.93
C GLN A 194 11.82 24.52 14.13
N GLY A 195 12.57 24.69 15.21
CA GLY A 195 12.10 25.41 16.40
C GLY A 195 11.55 24.55 17.54
N TRP A 196 11.63 23.22 17.45
CA TRP A 196 11.25 22.29 18.54
C TRP A 196 9.89 22.64 19.18
N PRO A 197 8.82 22.68 18.38
CA PRO A 197 7.52 23.20 18.82
C PRO A 197 6.92 22.35 19.95
N GLU A 198 6.00 22.95 20.71
CA GLU A 198 5.21 22.24 21.72
C GLU A 198 4.39 21.11 21.06
N TYR A 199 4.12 20.04 21.81
CA TYR A 199 3.46 18.85 21.29
C TYR A 199 2.14 19.12 20.55
N GLY A 200 1.29 20.02 21.06
CA GLY A 200 0.01 20.36 20.41
C GLY A 200 0.21 20.93 19.01
N GLN A 201 1.11 21.90 18.88
CA GLN A 201 1.48 22.52 17.60
C GLN A 201 2.17 21.50 16.67
N TRP A 202 3.04 20.66 17.23
CA TRP A 202 3.72 19.62 16.48
C TRP A 202 2.76 18.57 15.90
N MET A 203 1.78 18.16 16.69
CA MET A 203 0.74 17.24 16.24
C MET A 203 -0.11 17.86 15.13
N LEU A 204 -0.49 19.13 15.25
CA LEU A 204 -1.24 19.83 14.21
C LEU A 204 -0.45 19.90 12.90
N ALA A 205 0.84 20.28 12.96
CA ALA A 205 1.71 20.31 11.79
C ALA A 205 1.86 18.93 11.12
N CYS A 206 1.93 17.85 11.91
CA CYS A 206 1.95 16.48 11.39
C CYS A 206 0.63 16.11 10.70
N VAL A 207 -0.52 16.51 11.27
CA VAL A 207 -1.84 16.28 10.67
C VAL A 207 -1.96 17.03 9.35
N GLU A 208 -1.67 18.32 9.33
CA GLU A 208 -1.70 19.14 8.11
C GLU A 208 -0.84 18.54 7.00
N ARG A 209 0.38 18.12 7.34
CA ARG A 209 1.29 17.51 6.37
C ARG A 209 0.78 16.17 5.86
N ALA A 210 0.27 15.31 6.75
CA ALA A 210 -0.30 14.03 6.35
C ALA A 210 -1.53 14.25 5.45
N THR A 211 -2.42 15.17 5.80
CA THR A 211 -3.57 15.53 4.97
C THR A 211 -3.15 16.01 3.59
N ALA A 212 -2.12 16.88 3.50
CA ALA A 212 -1.60 17.35 2.23
C ALA A 212 -1.02 16.22 1.35
N TYR A 213 -0.37 15.21 1.95
CA TYR A 213 0.08 14.03 1.21
C TYR A 213 -1.08 13.11 0.80
N ASN A 214 -2.11 12.97 1.65
CA ASN A 214 -3.29 12.15 1.36
C ASN A 214 -4.09 12.69 0.16
N MET A 215 -4.15 14.01 -0.01
CA MET A 215 -4.79 14.65 -1.17
C MET A 215 -4.08 14.36 -2.51
N GLN A 216 -2.86 13.81 -2.48
CA GLN A 216 -2.12 13.44 -3.71
C GLN A 216 -2.52 12.06 -4.23
N PHE A 217 -3.22 11.25 -3.44
CA PHE A 217 -3.70 9.94 -3.87
C PHE A 217 -4.90 10.06 -4.79
N SER A 218 -4.99 9.20 -5.80
CA SER A 218 -6.18 9.08 -6.66
C SER A 218 -7.46 8.81 -5.85
N ALA A 219 -7.34 7.98 -4.81
CA ALA A 219 -8.40 7.69 -3.84
C ALA A 219 -7.88 7.93 -2.40
N PRO A 220 -8.10 9.13 -1.83
CA PRO A 220 -7.64 9.49 -0.50
C PRO A 220 -8.15 8.56 0.61
N LEU A 221 -7.34 8.38 1.67
CA LEU A 221 -7.76 7.71 2.89
C LEU A 221 -8.76 8.55 3.68
N ASP A 222 -9.54 7.91 4.55
CA ASP A 222 -10.45 8.58 5.48
C ASP A 222 -9.70 9.49 6.45
N GLU A 223 -10.34 10.61 6.83
CA GLU A 223 -9.75 11.60 7.72
C GLU A 223 -9.27 10.99 9.05
N LYS A 224 -10.04 10.04 9.61
CA LYS A 224 -9.65 9.40 10.88
C LYS A 224 -8.38 8.58 10.72
N GLU A 225 -8.20 7.92 9.58
CA GLU A 225 -7.01 7.14 9.29
C GLU A 225 -5.78 8.05 9.16
N VAL A 226 -5.91 9.15 8.44
CA VAL A 226 -4.86 10.18 8.29
C VAL A 226 -4.44 10.75 9.65
N ILE A 227 -5.41 11.16 10.47
CA ILE A 227 -5.17 11.69 11.82
C ILE A 227 -4.46 10.64 12.69
N SER A 228 -4.84 9.37 12.56
CA SER A 228 -4.24 8.29 13.33
C SER A 228 -2.76 8.08 12.98
N ILE A 229 -2.43 8.10 11.68
CA ILE A 229 -1.05 8.04 11.18
C ILE A 229 -0.24 9.23 11.70
N ALA A 230 -0.80 10.45 11.58
CA ALA A 230 -0.15 11.67 12.04
C ALA A 230 0.13 11.66 13.54
N LYS A 231 -0.83 11.20 14.37
CA LYS A 231 -0.67 11.03 15.82
C LYS A 231 0.43 10.05 16.18
N SER A 232 0.52 8.92 15.46
CA SER A 232 1.57 7.92 15.68
C SER A 232 2.95 8.52 15.43
N ILE A 233 3.10 9.27 14.33
CA ILE A 233 4.35 9.92 13.96
C ILE A 233 4.71 11.03 14.94
N SER A 234 3.77 11.94 15.26
CA SER A 234 4.02 13.08 16.12
C SER A 234 4.43 12.65 17.53
N LYS A 235 3.75 11.65 18.10
CA LYS A 235 4.07 11.07 19.41
C LYS A 235 5.45 10.42 19.41
N TRP A 236 5.79 9.65 18.37
CA TRP A 236 7.09 9.00 18.29
C TRP A 236 8.23 10.01 18.11
N THR A 237 8.10 10.98 17.21
CA THR A 237 9.17 11.97 17.01
C THR A 237 9.33 12.87 18.23
N TYR A 238 8.24 13.31 18.87
CA TYR A 238 8.32 14.14 20.07
C TYR A 238 8.98 13.44 21.25
N SER A 239 8.73 12.13 21.41
CA SER A 239 9.35 11.34 22.49
C SER A 239 10.80 10.92 22.20
N LYS A 240 11.23 10.89 20.94
CA LYS A 240 12.56 10.36 20.55
C LYS A 240 13.55 11.43 20.09
N PHE A 241 13.06 12.57 19.59
CA PHE A 241 13.91 13.62 19.03
C PHE A 241 13.90 14.79 20.00
N THR A 242 15.06 15.08 20.56
CA THR A 242 15.33 16.27 21.36
C THR A 242 16.50 17.03 20.77
N GLN A 243 16.58 18.33 21.07
CA GLN A 243 17.72 19.16 20.68
C GLN A 243 19.05 18.54 21.11
N GLN A 244 19.13 18.11 22.37
CA GLN A 244 20.32 17.44 22.91
C GLN A 244 20.68 16.16 22.13
N SER A 245 19.71 15.27 21.90
CA SER A 245 19.96 14.01 21.17
C SER A 245 20.45 14.28 19.74
N PHE A 246 19.97 15.35 19.12
CA PHE A 246 20.40 15.76 17.79
C PHE A 246 21.80 16.35 17.81
N ASP A 247 22.11 17.22 18.78
CA ASP A 247 23.45 17.80 18.93
C ASP A 247 24.51 16.72 19.18
N GLU A 248 24.19 15.73 20.01
CA GLU A 248 25.04 14.56 20.22
C GLU A 248 25.22 13.73 18.94
N TYR A 249 24.14 13.53 18.18
CA TYR A 249 24.21 12.86 16.88
C TYR A 249 25.10 13.63 15.90
N VAL A 250 24.99 14.96 15.83
CA VAL A 250 25.82 15.81 14.98
C VAL A 250 27.29 15.71 15.40
N LYS A 251 27.60 15.86 16.69
CA LYS A 251 28.97 15.70 17.22
C LYS A 251 29.59 14.35 16.83
N LYS A 252 28.82 13.25 16.92
CA LYS A 252 29.29 11.90 16.58
C LYS A 252 29.44 11.66 15.07
N THR A 253 28.60 12.27 14.24
CA THR A 253 28.50 11.88 12.81
C THR A 253 28.97 12.93 11.81
N HIS A 254 29.12 14.19 12.23
CA HIS A 254 29.51 15.32 11.39
C HIS A 254 30.94 15.82 11.68
N SER A 255 31.79 14.98 12.29
CA SER A 255 33.22 15.25 12.31
C SER A 255 33.77 15.31 10.87
N ALA A 256 34.82 16.11 10.65
CA ALA A 256 35.45 16.26 9.34
C ALA A 256 35.86 14.90 8.75
N GLU A 257 36.34 13.98 9.60
CA GLU A 257 36.69 12.62 9.23
C GLU A 257 35.47 11.82 8.75
N CYS A 258 34.39 11.76 9.55
CA CYS A 258 33.15 11.07 9.17
C CYS A 258 32.53 11.63 7.89
N GLN A 259 32.54 12.95 7.72
CA GLN A 259 32.05 13.60 6.50
C GLN A 259 32.94 13.31 5.29
N SER A 260 34.27 13.29 5.47
CA SER A 260 35.23 12.96 4.40
C SER A 260 35.06 11.51 3.91
N ILE A 261 34.85 10.56 4.83
CA ILE A 261 34.61 9.14 4.50
C ILE A 261 33.30 8.99 3.73
N ARG A 262 32.24 9.68 4.16
CA ARG A 262 30.95 9.68 3.44
C ARG A 262 31.08 10.29 2.05
N GLY A 263 31.79 11.41 1.93
CA GLY A 263 32.07 12.07 0.64
C GLY A 263 32.86 11.18 -0.32
N ARG A 264 33.88 10.46 0.18
CA ARG A 264 34.65 9.46 -0.59
C ARG A 264 33.79 8.28 -1.05
N LYS A 265 32.87 7.79 -0.21
CA LYS A 265 31.92 6.74 -0.60
C LYS A 265 30.91 7.23 -1.64
N SER A 266 30.42 8.47 -1.53
CA SER A 266 29.47 9.02 -2.51
C SER A 266 30.10 9.36 -3.86
N SER A 267 31.41 9.66 -3.89
CA SER A 267 32.15 9.88 -5.15
C SER A 267 32.42 8.60 -5.93
N GLY A 268 32.20 7.41 -5.34
CA GLY A 268 32.38 6.11 -6.02
C GLY A 268 31.23 5.70 -6.96
N GLY A 269 30.11 6.44 -6.98
CA GLY A 269 28.95 6.16 -7.85
C GLY A 269 28.58 7.28 -8.82
N GLY A 270 29.30 8.40 -8.80
CA GLY A 270 29.13 9.48 -9.77
C GLY A 270 29.93 9.20 -11.03
N ARG A 271 29.35 9.48 -12.21
CA ARG A 271 30.02 9.39 -13.51
C ARG A 271 31.43 10.00 -13.41
N PRO A 272 32.50 9.27 -13.80
CA PRO A 272 33.87 9.78 -13.71
C PRO A 272 33.95 11.15 -14.36
N LYS A 273 34.45 12.15 -13.63
CA LYS A 273 34.82 13.44 -14.23
C LYS A 273 36.09 13.21 -15.04
N ILE A 274 35.94 12.73 -16.28
CA ILE A 274 37.02 12.71 -17.25
C ILE A 274 37.37 14.18 -17.52
N ARG A 275 38.53 14.60 -17.03
CA ARG A 275 39.11 15.93 -17.25
C ARG A 275 39.86 16.02 -18.58
N SER A 276 39.99 14.92 -19.33
CA SER A 276 40.69 14.90 -20.60
C SER A 276 39.74 15.17 -21.77
N GLU A 277 40.10 16.14 -22.60
CA GLU A 277 39.44 16.44 -23.87
C GLU A 277 40.08 15.61 -25.01
N GLU A 278 40.31 14.32 -24.79
CA GLU A 278 40.99 13.43 -25.76
C GLU A 278 40.27 13.37 -27.12
N TRP A 279 38.97 13.68 -27.16
CA TRP A 279 38.24 13.81 -28.43
C TRP A 279 38.75 14.98 -29.29
N VAL A 280 39.34 16.01 -28.69
CA VAL A 280 39.93 17.16 -29.40
C VAL A 280 41.20 16.74 -30.13
N SER A 281 42.10 15.98 -29.49
CA SER A 281 43.32 15.48 -30.14
C SER A 281 43.02 14.42 -31.20
N LEU A 282 41.92 13.68 -31.05
CA LEU A 282 41.45 12.70 -32.02
C LEU A 282 40.60 13.30 -33.16
N GLY A 283 40.32 14.61 -33.14
CA GLY A 283 39.53 15.29 -34.17
C GLY A 283 38.08 14.79 -34.29
N ILE A 284 37.52 14.18 -33.23
CA ILE A 284 36.16 13.62 -33.24
C ILE A 284 35.26 14.33 -32.23
N SER A 285 33.94 14.22 -32.43
CA SER A 285 32.99 14.76 -31.47
C SER A 285 33.04 14.00 -30.14
N ARG A 286 32.79 14.72 -29.03
CA ARG A 286 32.65 14.13 -27.69
C ARG A 286 31.68 12.95 -27.65
N ALA A 287 30.56 13.04 -28.37
CA ALA A 287 29.54 11.99 -28.42
C ALA A 287 30.02 10.73 -29.17
N THR A 288 30.88 10.90 -30.18
CA THR A 288 31.49 9.80 -30.93
C THR A 288 32.50 9.05 -30.08
N TRP A 289 33.31 9.79 -29.31
CA TRP A 289 34.32 9.21 -28.42
C TRP A 289 33.70 8.30 -27.36
N TYR A 290 32.66 8.76 -26.64
CA TYR A 290 31.97 7.92 -25.64
C TYR A 290 31.31 6.68 -26.25
N ARG A 291 30.74 6.77 -27.47
CA ARG A 291 30.16 5.61 -28.15
C ARG A 291 31.19 4.54 -28.51
N LYS A 292 32.45 4.94 -28.79
CA LYS A 292 33.54 4.02 -29.11
C LYS A 292 34.20 3.41 -27.88
N HIS A 293 34.35 4.18 -26.80
CA HIS A 293 35.17 3.78 -25.64
C HIS A 293 34.38 3.24 -24.43
N TYR A 294 33.07 3.48 -24.34
CA TYR A 294 32.25 3.04 -23.19
C TYR A 294 31.28 1.87 -23.51
N LYS A 295 31.36 1.28 -24.70
CA LYS A 295 30.42 0.22 -25.13
C LYS A 295 30.85 -1.22 -24.79
N ASN A 296 32.00 -1.41 -24.14
CA ASN A 296 32.57 -2.75 -23.89
C ASN A 296 32.83 -3.07 -22.41
N GLU A 297 31.98 -2.60 -21.50
CA GLU A 297 31.97 -3.11 -20.13
C GLU A 297 30.52 -3.37 -19.71
N ASN A 298 30.01 -4.52 -20.13
CA ASN A 298 28.90 -5.24 -19.47
C ASN A 298 29.47 -6.54 -18.94
#